data_AF-A0A953JH19-F1
#
_entry.id   AF-A0A953JH19-F1
#
_cell.length_a   1.000
_cell.length_b   1.000
_cell.length_c   1.000
_cell.angle_alpha   90.00
_cell.angle_beta   90.00
_cell.angle_gamma   90.00
#
_symmetry.space_group_name_H-M   'P 1'
#
loop_
_entity.id
_entity.type
_entity.pdbx_description
1 polymer ?
#
loop_
_entity_poly.entity_id
_entity_poly.type
_entity_poly.pdbx_seq_one_letter_code
_entity_poly.pdbx_strand_id
1 'polypeptide(L)'
;DRSMAENAEAVAEGRLDVAQLFEPFVSLLEERGAGHVWHIAASRGSTAYTTFYSTTERLGARRAEFRAMLRGLAKTLDWVAANPPEALAEAIAPFFPDMPQALLAKCLGRYKAIGLWTADPFYPEDAFLRLEAAMFSAGAIRRKPDFAATADNAIVAEALAEA
;
A
#
# COMPACT_ATOMS: atom_id res chain seq x y z
N ASP A 1 -3.07 18.32 13.35
CA ASP A 1 -3.26 16.93 12.89
C ASP A 1 -3.16 15.97 14.06
N ARG A 2 -4.04 14.97 14.12
CA ARG A 2 -4.02 13.87 15.11
C ARG A 2 -3.50 12.62 14.41
N SER A 3 -2.80 11.76 15.15
CA SER A 3 -2.40 10.44 14.68
C SER A 3 -3.62 9.53 14.42
N MET A 4 -3.41 8.45 13.67
CA MET A 4 -4.47 7.44 13.47
C MET A 4 -4.91 6.79 14.77
N ALA A 5 -3.98 6.55 15.71
CA ALA A 5 -4.30 6.03 17.03
C ALA A 5 -5.23 6.98 17.79
N GLU A 6 -4.91 8.28 17.83
CA GLU A 6 -5.76 9.28 18.50
C GLU A 6 -7.13 9.43 17.83
N ASN A 7 -7.20 9.31 16.50
CA ASN A 7 -8.48 9.33 15.77
C ASN A 7 -9.32 8.07 16.05
N ALA A 8 -8.69 6.90 16.16
CA ALA A 8 -9.37 5.66 16.51
C ALA A 8 -10.00 5.75 17.90
N GLU A 9 -9.24 6.21 18.91
CA GLU A 9 -9.77 6.41 20.26
C GLU A 9 -10.85 7.50 20.30
N ALA A 10 -10.71 8.57 19.50
CA ALA A 10 -11.74 9.58 19.40
C ALA A 10 -13.06 9.06 18.82
N VAL A 11 -13.01 8.11 17.87
CA VAL A 11 -14.21 7.40 17.40
C VAL A 11 -14.79 6.51 18.49
N ALA A 12 -13.95 5.73 19.17
CA ALA A 12 -14.38 4.85 20.26
C ALA A 12 -15.08 5.60 21.41
N GLU A 13 -14.62 6.81 21.71
CA GLU A 13 -15.18 7.68 22.76
C GLU A 13 -16.36 8.54 22.27
N GLY A 14 -16.77 8.43 21.00
CA GLY A 14 -17.85 9.23 20.43
C GLY A 14 -17.52 10.72 20.24
N ARG A 15 -16.23 11.08 20.26
CA ARG A 15 -15.75 12.45 19.97
C ARG A 15 -15.61 12.73 18.47
N LEU A 16 -15.54 11.67 17.66
CA LEU A 16 -15.61 11.73 16.20
C LEU A 16 -16.68 10.75 15.71
N ASP A 17 -17.53 11.19 14.79
CA ASP A 17 -18.55 10.32 14.18
C ASP A 17 -17.92 9.29 13.23
N VAL A 18 -16.85 9.69 12.52
CA VAL A 18 -16.14 8.85 11.56
C VAL A 18 -14.66 9.26 11.47
N ALA A 19 -13.78 8.30 11.21
CA ALA A 19 -12.38 8.54 10.88
C ALA A 19 -11.92 7.60 9.75
N GLN A 20 -11.02 8.10 8.90
CA GLN A 20 -10.28 7.25 7.96
C GLN A 20 -9.08 6.63 8.67
N LEU A 21 -9.02 5.30 8.70
CA LEU A 21 -8.03 4.54 9.45
C LEU A 21 -7.44 3.42 8.57
N PHE A 22 -6.18 3.06 8.84
CA PHE A 22 -5.55 1.84 8.32
C PHE A 22 -5.56 0.73 9.37
N GLU A 23 -5.22 -0.49 8.95
CA GLU A 23 -4.86 -1.53 9.91
C GLU A 23 -3.63 -1.11 10.73
N PRO A 24 -3.53 -1.52 12.00
CA PRO A 24 -4.44 -2.44 12.71
C PRO A 24 -5.64 -1.74 13.38
N PHE A 25 -5.74 -0.41 13.30
CA PHE A 25 -6.71 0.37 14.09
C PHE A 25 -8.16 0.01 13.76
N VAL A 26 -8.44 -0.30 12.49
CA VAL A 26 -9.76 -0.77 12.05
C VAL A 26 -10.12 -2.08 12.77
N SER A 27 -9.26 -3.10 12.68
CA SER A 27 -9.50 -4.40 13.32
C SER A 27 -9.62 -4.30 14.85
N LEU A 28 -8.82 -3.43 15.48
CA LEU A 28 -8.87 -3.20 16.93
C LEU A 28 -10.18 -2.56 17.39
N LEU A 29 -10.72 -1.59 16.63
CA LEU A 29 -12.00 -0.98 16.96
C LEU A 29 -13.16 -1.97 16.84
N GLU A 30 -13.17 -2.80 15.80
CA GLU A 30 -14.18 -3.84 15.61
C GLU A 30 -14.12 -4.89 16.73
N GLU A 31 -12.93 -5.31 17.15
CA GLU A 31 -12.75 -6.29 18.25
C GLU A 31 -13.25 -5.76 19.59
N ARG A 32 -13.11 -4.47 19.84
CA ARG A 32 -13.64 -3.80 21.04
C ARG A 32 -15.14 -3.51 20.95
N GLY A 33 -15.77 -3.74 19.79
CA GLY A 33 -17.15 -3.31 19.53
C GLY A 33 -17.33 -1.78 19.53
N ALA A 34 -16.23 -1.04 19.38
CA ALA A 34 -16.18 0.42 19.48
C ALA A 34 -16.22 1.13 18.10
N GLY A 35 -16.33 0.36 17.02
CA GLY A 35 -16.45 0.86 15.66
C GLY A 35 -16.85 -0.24 14.69
N HIS A 36 -17.22 0.17 13.48
CA HIS A 36 -17.51 -0.74 12.37
C HIS A 36 -17.03 -0.12 11.06
N VAL A 37 -16.67 -0.95 10.09
CA VAL A 37 -16.32 -0.47 8.75
C VAL A 37 -17.59 -0.07 7.99
N TRP A 38 -17.76 1.24 7.77
CA TRP A 38 -18.84 1.76 6.93
C TRP A 38 -18.46 1.83 5.44
N HIS A 39 -17.19 2.14 5.13
CA HIS A 39 -16.73 2.28 3.75
C HIS A 39 -15.27 1.79 3.59
N ILE A 40 -15.04 1.02 2.52
CA ILE A 40 -13.71 0.55 2.13
C ILE A 40 -13.23 1.38 0.96
N ALA A 41 -12.21 2.24 1.18
CA ALA A 41 -11.72 3.17 0.18
C ALA A 41 -11.24 2.49 -1.12
N ALA A 42 -10.77 1.23 -1.06
CA ALA A 42 -10.36 0.46 -2.23
C ALA A 42 -11.50 0.20 -3.23
N SER A 43 -12.77 0.27 -2.79
CA SER A 43 -13.94 0.11 -3.67
C SER A 43 -14.02 1.15 -4.80
N ARG A 44 -13.34 2.29 -4.67
CA ARG A 44 -13.26 3.32 -5.72
C ARG A 44 -12.26 3.01 -6.84
N GLY A 45 -11.53 1.90 -6.74
CA GLY A 45 -10.45 1.51 -7.64
C GLY A 45 -9.05 1.88 -7.14
N SER A 46 -8.04 1.29 -7.78
CA SER A 46 -6.63 1.38 -7.40
C SER A 46 -6.12 2.82 -7.35
N THR A 47 -5.25 3.12 -6.39
CA THR A 47 -4.57 4.42 -6.24
C THR A 47 -3.13 4.17 -5.81
N ALA A 48 -2.16 4.72 -6.53
CA ALA A 48 -0.77 4.35 -6.35
C ALA A 48 0.01 5.37 -5.51
N TYR A 49 -0.09 5.28 -4.19
CA TYR A 49 0.60 6.20 -3.26
C TYR A 49 1.87 5.63 -2.60
N THR A 50 1.97 4.31 -2.42
CA THR A 50 3.19 3.66 -1.89
C THR A 50 4.07 3.22 -3.05
N THR A 51 5.20 3.89 -3.25
CA THR A 51 6.09 3.66 -4.39
C THR A 51 7.56 3.74 -4.00
N PHE A 52 8.44 3.14 -4.81
CA PHE A 52 9.87 3.39 -4.75
C PHE A 52 10.22 4.47 -5.77
N TYR A 53 11.01 5.46 -5.34
CA TYR A 53 11.49 6.53 -6.20
C TYR A 53 12.99 6.77 -6.00
N SER A 54 13.64 7.24 -7.05
CA SER A 54 15.06 7.60 -7.06
C SER A 54 15.26 8.72 -8.07
N THR A 55 16.39 9.43 -7.99
CA THR A 55 16.77 10.38 -9.03
C THR A 55 17.09 9.64 -10.33
N THR A 56 16.83 10.26 -11.47
CA THR A 56 17.15 9.72 -12.80
C THR A 56 18.63 9.38 -12.93
N GLU A 57 19.51 10.23 -12.40
CA GLU A 57 20.96 10.00 -12.35
C GLU A 57 21.31 8.67 -11.65
N ARG A 58 20.71 8.42 -10.48
CA ARG A 58 20.95 7.18 -9.71
C ARG A 58 20.36 5.96 -10.41
N LEU A 59 19.18 6.08 -11.02
CA LEU A 59 18.58 4.99 -11.81
C LEU A 59 19.48 4.57 -12.97
N GLY A 60 20.15 5.53 -13.62
CA GLY A 60 21.15 5.26 -14.65
C GLY A 60 22.43 4.62 -14.09
N ALA A 61 23.02 5.24 -13.06
CA ALA A 61 24.30 4.81 -12.49
C ALA A 61 24.24 3.43 -11.81
N ARG A 62 23.10 3.05 -11.24
CA ARG A 62 22.90 1.79 -10.49
C ARG A 62 21.84 0.89 -11.11
N ARG A 63 21.72 0.92 -12.44
CA ARG A 63 20.66 0.22 -13.17
C ARG A 63 20.62 -1.28 -12.87
N ALA A 64 21.79 -1.91 -12.72
CA ALA A 64 21.88 -3.33 -12.40
C ALA A 64 21.27 -3.66 -11.03
N GLU A 65 21.54 -2.86 -10.00
CA GLU A 65 21.00 -3.06 -8.66
C GLU A 65 19.50 -2.81 -8.60
N PHE A 66 18.99 -1.78 -9.29
CA PHE A 66 17.55 -1.55 -9.38
C PHE A 66 16.83 -2.72 -10.07
N ARG A 67 17.38 -3.27 -11.16
CA ARG A 67 16.82 -4.46 -11.81
C ARG A 67 16.85 -5.69 -10.90
N ALA A 68 17.92 -5.88 -10.12
CA ALA A 68 17.99 -6.94 -9.12
C ALA A 68 16.91 -6.77 -8.02
N MET A 69 16.71 -5.54 -7.54
CA MET A 69 15.64 -5.22 -6.58
C MET A 69 14.26 -5.52 -7.17
N LEU A 70 14.00 -5.13 -8.43
CA LEU A 70 12.72 -5.37 -9.10
C LEU A 70 12.41 -6.86 -9.29
N ARG A 71 13.42 -7.69 -9.59
CA ARG A 71 13.25 -9.15 -9.60
C ARG A 71 12.95 -9.70 -8.21
N GLY A 72 13.57 -9.15 -7.17
CA GLY A 72 13.25 -9.47 -5.78
C GLY A 72 11.80 -9.13 -5.45
N LEU A 73 11.36 -7.93 -5.83
CA LEU A 73 9.99 -7.47 -5.64
C LEU A 73 8.98 -8.36 -6.37
N ALA A 74 9.21 -8.72 -7.64
CA ALA A 74 8.36 -9.66 -8.37
C ALA A 74 8.19 -11.00 -7.63
N LYS A 75 9.30 -11.61 -7.20
CA LYS A 75 9.26 -12.86 -6.42
C LYS A 75 8.51 -12.71 -5.10
N THR A 76 8.66 -11.56 -4.44
CA THR A 76 7.91 -11.24 -3.21
C THR A 76 6.42 -11.09 -3.49
N LEU A 77 6.02 -10.40 -4.55
CA LEU A 77 4.61 -10.25 -4.93
C LEU A 77 3.98 -11.61 -5.28
N ASP A 78 4.68 -12.45 -6.04
CA ASP A 78 4.26 -13.83 -6.33
C ASP A 78 4.06 -14.63 -5.04
N TRP A 79 5.01 -14.55 -4.10
CA TRP A 79 4.91 -15.23 -2.82
C TRP A 79 3.74 -14.70 -1.97
N VAL A 80 3.56 -13.37 -1.91
CA VAL A 80 2.42 -12.72 -1.22
C VAL A 80 1.10 -13.18 -1.82
N ALA A 81 1.01 -13.31 -3.14
CA ALA A 81 -0.18 -13.79 -3.84
C ALA A 81 -0.45 -15.28 -3.55
N ALA A 82 0.58 -16.12 -3.52
CA ALA A 82 0.45 -17.57 -3.33
C ALA A 82 0.20 -18.00 -1.87
N ASN A 83 0.60 -17.20 -0.87
CA ASN A 83 0.59 -17.63 0.54
C ASN A 83 -0.62 -17.11 1.32
N PRO A 84 -1.08 -17.85 2.35
CA PRO A 84 -2.20 -17.42 3.19
C PRO A 84 -1.77 -16.30 4.17
N PRO A 85 -2.70 -15.48 4.67
CA PRO A 85 -2.38 -14.36 5.56
C PRO A 85 -1.57 -14.72 6.80
N GLU A 86 -1.72 -15.93 7.32
CA GLU A 86 -0.97 -16.44 8.47
C GLU A 86 0.52 -16.57 8.17
N ALA A 87 0.88 -17.04 6.97
CA ALA A 87 2.27 -17.13 6.54
C ALA A 87 2.87 -15.74 6.31
N LEU A 88 2.09 -14.80 5.77
CA LEU A 88 2.50 -13.41 5.65
C LEU A 88 2.73 -12.78 7.04
N ALA A 89 1.84 -13.06 8.01
CA ALA A 89 1.93 -12.56 9.37
C ALA A 89 3.20 -13.07 10.07
N GLU A 90 3.51 -14.36 9.92
CA GLU A 90 4.75 -14.95 10.44
C GLU A 90 5.99 -14.27 9.84
N ALA A 91 6.01 -14.06 8.51
CA ALA A 91 7.13 -13.45 7.82
C ALA A 91 7.42 -12.02 8.27
N ILE A 92 6.40 -11.26 8.68
CA ILE A 92 6.56 -9.86 9.10
C ILE A 92 6.52 -9.65 10.62
N ALA A 93 6.21 -10.68 11.42
CA ALA A 93 6.07 -10.58 12.88
C ALA A 93 7.26 -9.88 13.58
N PRO A 94 8.54 -10.09 13.18
CA PRO A 94 9.66 -9.39 13.79
C PRO A 94 9.62 -7.86 13.66
N PHE A 95 8.89 -7.32 12.68
CA PHE A 95 8.70 -5.87 12.50
C PHE A 95 7.55 -5.30 13.35
N PHE A 96 6.73 -6.17 13.95
CA PHE A 96 5.54 -5.80 14.74
C PHE A 96 5.51 -6.58 16.07
N PRO A 97 6.53 -6.42 16.94
CA PRO A 97 6.68 -7.24 18.15
C PRO A 97 5.51 -7.08 19.13
N ASP A 98 4.83 -5.94 19.11
CA ASP A 98 3.72 -5.62 20.00
C ASP A 98 2.35 -6.05 19.43
N MET A 99 2.31 -6.67 18.24
CA MET A 99 1.06 -7.09 17.61
C MET A 99 0.86 -8.60 17.71
N PRO A 100 -0.27 -9.08 18.25
CA PRO A 100 -0.59 -10.50 18.24
C PRO A 100 -0.61 -11.06 16.80
N GLN A 101 -0.03 -12.24 16.60
CA GLN A 101 0.05 -12.88 15.28
C GLN A 101 -1.32 -13.05 14.63
N ALA A 102 -2.36 -13.39 15.41
CA ALA A 102 -3.73 -13.50 14.92
C ALA A 102 -4.29 -12.16 14.39
N LEU A 103 -3.95 -11.04 15.05
CA LEU A 103 -4.34 -9.71 14.60
C LEU A 103 -3.61 -9.33 13.30
N LEU A 104 -2.29 -9.61 13.21
CA LEU A 104 -1.53 -9.42 11.97
C LEU A 104 -2.14 -10.21 10.80
N ALA A 105 -2.44 -11.50 11.01
CA ALA A 105 -3.05 -12.35 9.98
C ALA A 105 -4.41 -11.82 9.53
N LYS A 106 -5.26 -11.35 10.46
CA LYS A 106 -6.54 -10.71 10.15
C LYS A 106 -6.36 -9.45 9.30
N CYS A 107 -5.42 -8.56 9.66
CA CYS A 107 -5.12 -7.33 8.92
C CYS A 107 -4.65 -7.65 7.49
N LEU A 108 -3.71 -8.59 7.35
CA LEU A 108 -3.17 -9.01 6.06
C LEU A 108 -4.24 -9.72 5.21
N GLY A 109 -5.12 -10.48 5.83
CA GLY A 109 -6.26 -11.12 5.18
C GLY A 109 -7.21 -10.09 4.58
N ARG A 110 -7.52 -9.02 5.32
CA ARG A 110 -8.33 -7.91 4.81
C ARG A 110 -7.67 -7.23 3.62
N TYR A 111 -6.38 -6.92 3.70
CA TYR A 111 -5.63 -6.31 2.58
C TYR A 111 -5.55 -7.23 1.35
N LYS A 112 -5.41 -8.54 1.56
CA LYS A 112 -5.42 -9.50 0.46
C LYS A 112 -6.80 -9.60 -0.19
N ALA A 113 -7.88 -9.64 0.61
CA ALA A 113 -9.25 -9.75 0.11
C ALA A 113 -9.67 -8.55 -0.77
N ILE A 114 -9.09 -7.38 -0.54
CA ILE A 114 -9.36 -6.16 -1.36
C ILE A 114 -8.36 -5.97 -2.50
N GLY A 115 -7.42 -6.90 -2.70
CA GLY A 115 -6.40 -6.79 -3.74
C GLY A 115 -5.47 -5.58 -3.56
N LEU A 116 -5.03 -5.31 -2.32
CA LEU A 116 -4.24 -4.11 -2.01
C LEU A 116 -2.87 -4.09 -2.72
N TRP A 117 -2.22 -5.24 -2.83
CA TRP A 117 -0.90 -5.37 -3.49
C TRP A 117 -1.07 -5.67 -4.97
N THR A 118 -0.20 -5.11 -5.81
CA THR A 118 -0.15 -5.38 -7.25
C THR A 118 0.27 -6.84 -7.51
N ALA A 119 -0.16 -7.38 -8.64
CA ALA A 119 0.25 -8.73 -9.06
C ALA A 119 1.69 -8.77 -9.59
N ASP A 120 2.20 -7.64 -10.05
CA ASP A 120 3.53 -7.49 -10.64
C ASP A 120 4.16 -6.14 -10.21
N PRO A 121 5.47 -5.93 -10.46
CA PRO A 121 6.15 -4.70 -10.06
C PRO A 121 5.94 -3.53 -11.04
N PHE A 122 5.08 -3.65 -12.07
CA PHE A 122 4.79 -2.51 -12.94
C PHE A 122 4.01 -1.46 -12.16
N TYR A 123 4.34 -0.19 -12.41
CA TYR A 123 3.61 0.91 -11.83
C TYR A 123 2.32 1.15 -12.64
N PRO A 124 1.12 0.97 -12.04
CA PRO A 124 -0.15 1.04 -12.76
C PRO A 124 -0.53 2.48 -13.12
N GLU A 125 -0.63 2.77 -14.43
CA GLU A 125 -0.96 4.10 -14.95
C GLU A 125 -2.37 4.57 -14.51
N ASP A 126 -3.36 3.67 -14.51
CA ASP A 126 -4.72 3.98 -14.08
C ASP A 126 -4.78 4.44 -12.61
N ALA A 127 -4.00 3.78 -11.75
CA ALA A 127 -3.90 4.12 -10.34
C ALA A 127 -3.12 5.42 -10.09
N PHE A 128 -2.13 5.72 -10.93
CA PHE A 128 -1.45 7.02 -10.95
C PHE A 128 -2.43 8.14 -11.36
N LEU A 129 -3.15 7.98 -12.46
CA LEU A 129 -4.12 8.97 -12.95
C LEU A 129 -5.23 9.21 -11.92
N ARG A 130 -5.64 8.18 -11.18
CA ARG A 130 -6.61 8.33 -10.07
C ARG A 130 -6.03 9.16 -8.92
N LEU A 131 -4.78 8.91 -8.53
CA LEU A 131 -4.11 9.69 -7.49
C LEU A 131 -3.96 11.14 -7.93
N GLU A 132 -3.47 11.36 -9.16
CA GLU A 132 -3.32 12.68 -9.75
C GLU A 132 -4.65 13.44 -9.75
N ALA A 133 -5.74 12.83 -10.23
CA ALA A 133 -7.04 13.45 -10.26
C ALA A 133 -7.52 13.85 -8.85
N ALA A 134 -7.32 12.97 -7.85
CA ALA A 134 -7.66 13.27 -6.47
C ALA A 134 -6.84 14.45 -5.93
N MET A 135 -5.51 14.43 -6.10
CA MET A 135 -4.62 15.50 -5.65
C MET A 135 -4.92 16.84 -6.34
N PHE A 136 -5.23 16.82 -7.64
CA PHE A 136 -5.57 18.02 -8.40
C PHE A 136 -6.90 18.61 -7.92
N SER A 137 -7.93 17.76 -7.76
CA SER A 137 -9.25 18.18 -7.27
C SER A 137 -9.20 18.75 -5.85
N ALA A 138 -8.34 18.21 -4.98
CA ALA A 138 -8.11 18.69 -3.63
C ALA A 138 -7.22 19.96 -3.56
N GLY A 139 -6.66 20.42 -4.69
CA GLY A 139 -5.72 21.54 -4.73
C GLY A 139 -4.33 21.24 -4.17
N ALA A 140 -4.01 19.97 -3.90
CA ALA A 140 -2.69 19.54 -3.43
C ALA A 140 -1.61 19.69 -4.51
N ILE A 141 -1.99 19.57 -5.79
CA ILE A 141 -1.15 19.90 -6.95
C ILE A 141 -1.85 20.92 -7.84
N ARG A 142 -1.07 21.83 -8.43
CA ARG A 142 -1.57 22.84 -9.37
C ARG A 142 -1.42 22.43 -10.84
N ARG A 143 -0.65 21.39 -11.11
CA ARG A 143 -0.37 20.85 -12.44
C ARG A 143 -0.41 19.33 -12.38
N LYS A 144 -0.79 18.74 -13.50
CA LYS A 144 -0.88 17.31 -13.74
C LYS A 144 0.43 16.80 -14.32
N PRO A 145 1.28 16.08 -13.55
CA PRO A 145 2.52 15.53 -14.07
C PRO A 145 2.26 14.42 -15.08
N ASP A 146 3.05 14.39 -16.15
CA ASP A 146 2.99 13.30 -17.12
C ASP A 146 3.45 11.96 -16.48
N PHE A 147 2.71 10.89 -16.75
CA PHE A 147 3.04 9.56 -16.24
C PHE A 147 4.41 9.11 -16.75
N ALA A 148 4.68 9.26 -18.05
CA ALA A 148 5.94 8.85 -18.65
C ALA A 148 7.16 9.65 -18.13
N ALA A 149 6.93 10.85 -17.59
CA ALA A 149 7.97 11.66 -16.96
C ALA A 149 8.23 11.28 -15.49
N THR A 150 7.34 10.52 -14.85
CA THR A 150 7.38 10.22 -13.40
C THR A 150 7.52 8.73 -13.09
N ALA A 151 7.19 7.86 -14.04
CA ALA A 151 7.27 6.42 -13.91
C ALA A 151 8.15 5.81 -14.99
N ASP A 152 9.05 4.91 -14.60
CA ASP A 152 9.88 4.12 -15.51
C ASP A 152 9.43 2.66 -15.45
N ASN A 153 8.48 2.27 -16.30
CA ASN A 153 8.08 0.87 -16.47
C ASN A 153 9.04 0.11 -17.41
N ALA A 154 9.96 0.80 -18.10
CA ALA A 154 10.93 0.15 -18.98
C ALA A 154 12.00 -0.61 -18.18
N ILE A 155 12.48 -0.04 -17.07
CA ILE A 155 13.40 -0.76 -16.17
C ILE A 155 12.75 -2.01 -15.55
N VAL A 156 11.43 -2.00 -15.35
CA VAL A 156 10.68 -3.18 -14.90
C VAL A 156 10.68 -4.26 -15.98
N ALA A 157 10.31 -3.91 -17.21
CA ALA A 157 10.35 -4.85 -18.34
C ALA A 157 11.74 -5.45 -18.56
N GLU A 158 12.80 -4.63 -18.49
CA GLU A 158 14.18 -5.10 -18.58
C GLU A 158 14.54 -6.05 -17.43
N ALA A 159 14.11 -5.76 -16.20
CA ALA A 159 14.41 -6.60 -15.05
C ALA A 159 13.78 -8.00 -15.17
N LEU A 160 12.57 -8.08 -15.70
CA LEU A 160 11.81 -9.33 -15.82
C LEU A 160 12.19 -10.16 -17.05
N ALA A 161 12.73 -9.54 -18.11
CA ALA A 161 13.25 -10.26 -19.27
C ALA A 161 14.55 -11.06 -18.98
N GLU A 162 15.23 -10.76 -17.87
CA GLU A 162 16.45 -11.47 -17.43
C GLU A 162 16.16 -12.74 -16.61
N ALA A 163 14.88 -13.04 -16.31
CA ALA A 163 14.46 -14.10 -15.40
C ALA A 163 14.20 -15.44 -16.10
#